data_AF-A0ABD3KRU4-F1
#
_entry.id   AF-A0ABD3KRU4-F1
#
_cell.length_a   1.000
_cell.length_b   1.000
_cell.length_c   1.000
_cell.angle_alpha   90.00
_cell.angle_beta   90.00
_cell.angle_gamma   90.00
#
_symmetry.space_group_name_H-M   'P 1'
#
loop_
_entity.id
_entity.type
_entity.pdbx_description
1 polymer ?
#
loop_
_entity_poly.entity_id
_entity_poly.type
_entity_poly.pdbx_seq_one_letter_code
_entity_poly.pdbx_strand_id
1 'polypeptide(L)'
;MGLKLAKNFCIRLILVLCACACASSAASRAFDIPSATKKFEEWMSRHERDYKDVAEKAKRSKIFLENLRFIEEFNGAVNRTYKVGLNKFSDLTNEEFVAAYTGYKLPSSTRRNSSQVNSFKYQGLNSIPESVDWVKQGAVNPIKNQGQCGSCWSFSVVAAVEAITQITTGVLPNLSEQQLIDCATDGNQGCQGGWMDNGFKYIINNNGISSETNYPYVGVDSTCDVQASSVAEAKISDYRDVPPNEDDMLKAVAMQPVSVALDSSGAAFQNYAGGVFTGPCGTELNHAVTVVGYGTDTDGMKYWLMRNSWDVSWGESGYMRIQRDSGVEGGLCGIASKVSYPVA
;
A
#
# COMPACT_ATOMS: atom_id res chain seq x y z
N MET A 1 -74.19 60.05 -18.81
CA MET A 1 -73.96 60.27 -20.25
C MET A 1 -73.37 58.98 -20.79
N GLY A 2 -74.06 58.33 -21.72
CA GLY A 2 -73.91 56.89 -21.96
C GLY A 2 -72.91 56.48 -23.03
N LEU A 3 -72.75 55.15 -23.16
CA LEU A 3 -72.67 54.34 -24.38
C LEU A 3 -72.53 52.86 -23.91
N LYS A 4 -73.57 52.02 -23.93
CA LYS A 4 -74.10 51.17 -25.01
C LYS A 4 -73.10 50.24 -25.73
N LEU A 5 -73.39 48.94 -25.53
CA LEU A 5 -73.40 47.79 -26.45
C LEU A 5 -72.09 47.12 -26.93
N ALA A 6 -71.82 45.97 -26.31
CA ALA A 6 -71.91 44.61 -26.87
C ALA A 6 -71.47 44.34 -28.32
N LYS A 7 -70.61 43.32 -28.47
CA LYS A 7 -70.75 42.24 -29.46
C LYS A 7 -69.98 40.98 -29.05
N ASN A 8 -70.73 39.90 -28.83
CA ASN A 8 -70.24 38.52 -28.81
C ASN A 8 -69.75 38.11 -30.21
N PHE A 9 -68.65 37.36 -30.33
CA PHE A 9 -68.64 36.09 -31.08
C PHE A 9 -67.34 35.27 -30.92
N CYS A 10 -67.54 33.98 -30.68
CA CYS A 10 -66.72 32.80 -31.04
C CYS A 10 -65.32 32.54 -30.45
N ILE A 11 -65.35 31.65 -29.46
CA ILE A 11 -64.46 30.51 -29.19
C ILE A 11 -63.70 30.00 -30.45
N ARG A 12 -62.37 29.94 -30.38
CA ARG A 12 -61.58 28.74 -30.72
C ARG A 12 -60.34 28.59 -29.84
N LEU A 13 -60.20 27.35 -29.39
CA LEU A 13 -59.27 26.75 -28.45
C LEU A 13 -57.86 26.60 -29.07
N ILE A 14 -56.80 27.08 -28.40
CA ILE A 14 -55.46 26.47 -28.47
C ILE A 14 -54.85 26.49 -27.06
N LEU A 15 -54.87 25.32 -26.43
CA LEU A 15 -53.94 24.95 -25.35
C LEU A 15 -52.55 24.78 -25.97
N VAL A 16 -51.49 25.18 -25.26
CA VAL A 16 -50.29 24.37 -24.98
C VAL A 16 -49.26 25.21 -24.21
N LEU A 17 -49.07 24.81 -22.95
CA LEU A 17 -47.85 24.79 -22.12
C LEU A 17 -46.79 25.88 -22.34
N CYS A 18 -46.69 26.79 -21.37
CA CYS A 18 -45.44 27.49 -21.10
C CYS A 18 -45.19 27.54 -19.59
N ALA A 19 -43.91 27.41 -19.23
CA ALA A 19 -43.31 27.50 -17.89
C ALA A 19 -43.23 26.20 -17.06
N CYS A 20 -42.15 25.46 -17.30
CA CYS A 20 -41.31 24.92 -16.22
C CYS A 20 -39.87 24.84 -16.73
N ALA A 21 -39.19 26.00 -16.74
CA ALA A 21 -37.74 26.06 -16.87
C ALA A 21 -37.15 26.28 -15.47
N CYS A 22 -37.23 25.25 -14.61
CA CYS A 22 -36.24 25.11 -13.56
C CYS A 22 -34.98 24.57 -14.24
N ALA A 23 -34.15 25.47 -14.74
CA ALA A 23 -32.80 25.12 -15.15
C ALA A 23 -32.01 24.74 -13.90
N SER A 24 -32.08 23.46 -13.52
CA SER A 24 -31.15 22.84 -12.59
C SER A 24 -29.76 22.89 -13.24
N SER A 25 -29.03 23.96 -12.99
CA SER A 25 -27.64 24.10 -13.36
C SER A 25 -26.78 23.25 -12.42
N ALA A 26 -26.90 21.93 -12.54
CA ALA A 26 -25.82 21.03 -12.19
C ALA A 26 -24.75 21.16 -13.28
N ALA A 27 -24.02 22.27 -13.25
CA ALA A 27 -22.79 22.39 -14.02
C ALA A 27 -21.83 21.33 -13.46
N SER A 28 -21.60 20.25 -14.21
CA SER A 28 -20.39 19.46 -14.03
C SER A 28 -19.22 20.45 -14.07
N ARG A 29 -18.39 20.49 -13.03
CA ARG A 29 -17.17 21.30 -13.06
C ARG A 29 -16.35 20.78 -14.22
N ALA A 30 -16.35 21.50 -15.35
CA ALA A 30 -15.50 21.17 -16.47
C ALA A 30 -14.05 21.18 -15.97
N PHE A 31 -13.29 20.12 -16.28
CA PHE A 31 -11.90 19.99 -15.88
C PHE A 31 -11.08 21.09 -16.55
N ASP A 32 -10.56 22.03 -15.75
CA ASP A 32 -9.84 23.21 -16.23
C ASP A 32 -8.40 22.83 -16.65
N ILE A 33 -8.22 22.56 -17.95
CA ILE A 33 -6.97 22.05 -18.54
C ILE A 33 -5.78 23.00 -18.25
N PRO A 34 -5.86 24.33 -18.47
CA PRO A 34 -4.79 25.26 -18.09
C PRO A 34 -4.32 25.14 -16.63
N SER A 35 -5.26 25.04 -15.69
CA SER A 35 -4.96 24.85 -14.26
C SER A 35 -4.30 23.50 -14.00
N ALA A 36 -4.76 22.45 -14.68
CA ALA A 36 -4.21 21.11 -14.54
C ALA A 36 -2.79 20.96 -15.13
N THR A 37 -2.47 21.62 -16.24
CA THR A 37 -1.10 21.67 -16.78
C THR A 37 -0.15 22.40 -15.82
N LYS A 38 -0.59 23.48 -15.16
CA LYS A 38 0.20 24.15 -14.12
C LYS A 38 0.49 23.22 -12.94
N LYS A 39 -0.51 22.46 -12.48
CA LYS A 39 -0.35 21.44 -11.42
C LYS A 39 0.71 20.39 -11.80
N PHE A 40 0.80 20.00 -13.08
CA PHE A 40 1.82 19.06 -13.55
C PHE A 40 3.23 19.64 -13.45
N GLU A 41 3.45 20.89 -13.89
CA GLU A 41 4.76 21.55 -13.77
C GLU A 41 5.20 21.73 -12.31
N GLU A 42 4.28 22.12 -11.43
CA GLU A 42 4.54 22.22 -9.98
C GLU A 42 4.84 20.85 -9.36
N TRP A 43 4.09 19.81 -9.76
CA TRP A 43 4.30 18.44 -9.29
C TRP A 43 5.65 17.89 -9.74
N MET A 44 6.06 18.13 -10.99
CA MET A 44 7.37 17.73 -11.50
C MET A 44 8.50 18.38 -10.70
N SER A 45 8.41 19.69 -10.47
CA SER A 45 9.40 20.40 -9.66
C SER A 45 9.49 19.87 -8.23
N ARG A 46 8.36 19.50 -7.61
CA ARG A 46 8.33 18.94 -6.25
C ARG A 46 8.94 17.55 -6.15
N HIS A 47 8.82 16.73 -7.19
CA HIS A 47 9.29 15.34 -7.21
C HIS A 47 10.57 15.16 -8.03
N GLU A 48 11.24 16.25 -8.40
CA GLU A 48 12.48 16.26 -9.18
C GLU A 48 12.36 15.40 -10.45
N ARG A 49 11.24 15.59 -11.16
CA ARG A 49 10.91 14.79 -12.35
C ARG A 49 11.46 15.43 -13.62
N ASP A 50 12.35 14.70 -14.26
CA ASP A 50 12.86 14.97 -15.60
C ASP A 50 12.52 13.83 -16.56
N TYR A 51 12.28 14.16 -17.82
CA TYR A 51 11.93 13.21 -18.87
C TYR A 51 12.93 13.24 -20.02
N LYS A 52 13.18 12.07 -20.62
CA LYS A 52 14.17 11.88 -21.69
C LYS A 52 13.99 12.83 -22.88
N ASP A 53 12.74 13.13 -23.24
CA ASP A 53 12.38 13.91 -24.41
C ASP A 53 10.97 14.49 -24.25
N VAL A 54 10.59 15.37 -25.18
CA VAL A 54 9.30 16.05 -25.20
C VAL A 54 8.13 15.07 -25.37
N ALA A 55 8.34 13.96 -26.09
CA ALA A 55 7.30 12.97 -26.31
C ALA A 55 6.97 12.19 -25.03
N GLU A 56 8.00 11.82 -24.25
CA GLU A 56 7.83 11.21 -22.93
C GLU A 56 7.16 12.19 -21.96
N LYS A 57 7.60 13.46 -21.92
CA LYS A 57 6.94 14.49 -21.09
C LYS A 57 5.46 14.62 -21.43
N ALA A 58 5.11 14.62 -22.72
CA ALA A 58 3.72 14.68 -23.17
C ALA A 58 2.90 13.45 -22.76
N LYS A 59 3.47 12.23 -22.90
CA LYS A 59 2.86 10.99 -22.41
C LYS A 59 2.59 11.05 -20.90
N ARG A 60 3.60 11.43 -20.12
CA ARG A 60 3.55 11.52 -18.66
C ARG A 60 2.56 12.58 -18.17
N SER A 61 2.51 13.72 -18.85
CA SER A 61 1.51 14.76 -18.60
C SER A 61 0.09 14.23 -18.79
N LYS A 62 -0.18 13.48 -19.87
CA LYS A 62 -1.50 12.89 -20.10
C LYS A 62 -1.90 11.94 -18.97
N ILE A 63 -1.01 11.04 -18.57
CA ILE A 63 -1.24 10.09 -17.46
C ILE A 63 -1.49 10.84 -16.15
N PHE A 64 -0.69 11.87 -15.87
CA PHE A 64 -0.88 12.73 -14.70
C PHE A 64 -2.26 13.39 -14.66
N LEU A 65 -2.74 13.91 -15.79
CA LEU A 65 -4.07 14.51 -15.86
C LEU A 65 -5.18 13.48 -15.63
N GLU A 66 -5.00 12.24 -16.11
CA GLU A 66 -5.93 11.13 -15.86
C GLU A 66 -5.97 10.76 -14.37
N ASN A 67 -4.82 10.65 -13.72
CA ASN A 67 -4.73 10.40 -12.27
C ASN A 67 -5.29 11.57 -11.45
N LEU A 68 -5.00 12.81 -11.84
CA LEU A 68 -5.57 14.00 -11.19
C LEU A 68 -7.09 14.02 -11.27
N ARG A 69 -7.66 13.69 -12.43
CA ARG A 69 -9.12 13.57 -12.58
C ARG A 69 -9.69 12.47 -11.68
N PHE A 70 -9.07 11.29 -11.64
CA PHE A 70 -9.46 10.22 -10.72
C PHE A 70 -9.45 10.69 -9.27
N ILE A 71 -8.41 11.42 -8.85
CA ILE A 71 -8.28 11.96 -7.49
C ILE A 71 -9.41 12.94 -7.16
N GLU A 72 -9.70 13.88 -8.08
CA GLU A 72 -10.76 14.88 -7.89
C GLU A 72 -12.15 14.24 -7.82
N GLU A 73 -12.42 13.25 -8.69
CA GLU A 73 -13.66 12.47 -8.68
C GLU A 73 -13.80 11.62 -7.41
N PHE A 74 -12.73 10.91 -7.02
CA PHE A 74 -12.74 10.04 -5.85
C PHE A 74 -13.02 10.83 -4.57
N ASN A 75 -12.33 11.96 -4.39
CA ASN A 75 -12.45 12.82 -3.21
C ASN A 75 -13.73 13.69 -3.22
N GLY A 76 -14.38 13.86 -4.38
CA GLY A 76 -15.65 14.58 -4.50
C GLY A 76 -16.89 13.81 -4.04
N ALA A 77 -16.77 12.49 -3.84
CA ALA A 77 -17.87 11.66 -3.34
C ALA A 77 -18.10 11.85 -1.84
N VAL A 78 -19.35 11.70 -1.40
CA VAL A 78 -19.74 11.78 0.03
C VAL A 78 -19.29 10.53 0.82
N ASN A 79 -19.07 10.70 2.13
CA ASN A 79 -18.76 9.63 3.09
C ASN A 79 -17.51 8.79 2.76
N ARG A 80 -16.39 9.45 2.43
CA ARG A 80 -15.09 8.79 2.28
C ARG A 80 -14.38 8.64 3.62
N THR A 81 -13.90 7.42 3.91
CA THR A 81 -13.08 7.11 5.10
C THR A 81 -11.59 7.37 4.86
N TYR A 82 -11.20 7.58 3.60
CA TYR A 82 -9.84 7.89 3.18
C TYR A 82 -9.82 8.83 1.97
N LYS A 83 -8.66 9.41 1.71
CA LYS A 83 -8.40 10.28 0.57
C LYS A 83 -7.30 9.70 -0.31
N VAL A 84 -7.41 10.00 -1.59
CA VAL A 84 -6.33 9.82 -2.56
C VAL A 84 -5.73 11.17 -2.91
N GLY A 85 -4.50 11.20 -3.40
CA GLY A 85 -3.78 12.45 -3.67
C GLY A 85 -2.64 12.25 -4.64
N LEU A 86 -2.14 13.39 -5.15
CA LEU A 86 -0.95 13.38 -5.99
C LEU A 86 0.26 12.99 -5.14
N ASN A 87 1.01 12.00 -5.60
CA ASN A 87 2.23 11.49 -4.98
C ASN A 87 3.27 11.21 -6.08
N LYS A 88 4.41 10.58 -5.74
CA LYS A 88 5.47 10.33 -6.73
C LYS A 88 5.02 9.45 -7.91
N PHE A 89 3.95 8.67 -7.80
CA PHE A 89 3.46 7.77 -8.85
C PHE A 89 2.43 8.40 -9.78
N SER A 90 2.11 9.69 -9.61
CA SER A 90 1.01 10.31 -10.34
C SER A 90 1.22 10.41 -11.85
N ASP A 91 2.43 10.20 -12.37
CA ASP A 91 2.70 10.14 -13.83
C ASP A 91 2.81 8.70 -14.39
N LEU A 92 2.43 7.70 -13.60
CA LEU A 92 2.41 6.29 -14.00
C LEU A 92 0.98 5.79 -14.20
N THR A 93 0.78 4.95 -15.21
CA THR A 93 -0.44 4.14 -15.24
C THR A 93 -0.39 3.11 -14.11
N ASN A 94 -1.54 2.56 -13.75
CA ASN A 94 -1.61 1.55 -12.71
C ASN A 94 -0.82 0.28 -13.10
N GLU A 95 -0.80 -0.07 -14.39
CA GLU A 95 -0.03 -1.21 -14.91
C GLU A 95 1.48 -0.97 -14.83
N GLU A 96 1.95 0.24 -15.20
CA GLU A 96 3.36 0.62 -15.05
C GLU A 96 3.76 0.62 -13.57
N PHE A 97 2.88 1.10 -12.69
CA PHE A 97 3.08 1.10 -11.24
C PHE A 97 3.21 -0.32 -10.67
N VAL A 98 2.25 -1.20 -10.96
CA VAL A 98 2.27 -2.59 -10.48
C VAL A 98 3.52 -3.30 -11.00
N ALA A 99 3.83 -3.17 -12.29
CA ALA A 99 4.97 -3.86 -12.89
C ALA A 99 6.33 -3.44 -12.30
N ALA A 100 6.48 -2.19 -11.86
CA ALA A 100 7.77 -1.65 -11.42
C ALA A 100 7.95 -1.58 -9.88
N TYR A 101 6.86 -1.48 -9.10
CA TYR A 101 6.93 -1.17 -7.67
C TYR A 101 6.35 -2.25 -6.76
N THR A 102 5.80 -3.32 -7.32
CA THR A 102 5.43 -4.53 -6.56
C THR A 102 6.38 -5.67 -6.89
N GLY A 103 6.26 -6.82 -6.21
CA GLY A 103 7.22 -7.90 -6.39
C GLY A 103 7.01 -9.10 -5.47
N TYR A 104 5.88 -9.20 -4.80
CA TYR A 104 5.57 -10.43 -4.09
C TYR A 104 5.23 -11.50 -5.12
N LYS A 105 5.87 -12.66 -5.00
CA LYS A 105 5.62 -13.84 -5.81
C LYS A 105 5.64 -15.08 -4.94
N LEU A 106 4.52 -15.79 -4.90
CA LEU A 106 4.43 -17.11 -4.29
C LEU A 106 5.06 -18.17 -5.21
N PRO A 107 6.11 -18.91 -4.77
CA PRO A 107 6.67 -19.98 -5.57
C PRO A 107 5.63 -21.06 -5.89
N SER A 108 5.62 -21.55 -7.13
CA SER A 108 4.63 -22.52 -7.62
C SER A 108 4.67 -23.86 -6.88
N SER A 109 5.79 -24.17 -6.21
CA SER A 109 6.03 -25.41 -5.45
C SER A 109 5.59 -25.34 -3.98
N THR A 110 5.12 -24.18 -3.49
CA THR A 110 4.77 -24.01 -2.08
C THR A 110 3.48 -24.74 -1.74
N ARG A 111 3.61 -25.97 -1.24
CA ARG A 111 2.56 -26.59 -0.43
C ARG A 111 2.66 -25.96 0.96
N ARG A 112 1.58 -25.39 1.49
CA ARG A 112 1.54 -24.99 2.91
C ARG A 112 1.97 -26.21 3.73
N ASN A 113 3.07 -26.10 4.46
CA ASN A 113 3.45 -27.15 5.38
C ASN A 113 2.47 -27.06 6.56
N SER A 114 1.49 -27.97 6.60
CA SER A 114 0.47 -27.98 7.67
C SER A 114 1.09 -28.05 9.07
N SER A 115 2.31 -28.58 9.18
CA SER A 115 3.10 -28.63 10.41
C SER A 115 3.48 -27.24 10.96
N GLN A 116 3.72 -26.23 10.12
CA GLN A 116 4.06 -24.88 10.59
C GLN A 116 2.83 -24.12 11.09
N VAL A 117 1.68 -24.27 10.41
CA VAL A 117 0.39 -23.66 10.82
C VAL A 117 -0.15 -24.30 12.11
N ASN A 118 0.02 -25.60 12.30
CA ASN A 118 -0.43 -26.32 13.50
C ASN A 118 0.37 -25.99 14.78
N SER A 119 1.37 -25.10 14.70
CA SER A 119 2.23 -24.70 15.82
C SER A 119 2.11 -23.21 16.18
N PHE A 120 1.04 -22.53 15.72
CA PHE A 120 0.86 -21.10 15.97
C PHE A 120 0.88 -20.78 17.48
N LYS A 121 2.01 -20.24 17.94
CA LYS A 121 2.36 -20.05 19.36
C LYS A 121 1.32 -19.23 20.13
N TYR A 122 0.62 -18.35 19.43
CA TYR A 122 -0.23 -17.34 20.04
C TYR A 122 -1.72 -17.72 20.04
N GLN A 123 -2.10 -18.93 19.62
CA GLN A 123 -3.50 -19.32 19.47
C GLN A 123 -4.35 -19.11 20.75
N GLY A 124 -3.74 -19.27 21.93
CA GLY A 124 -4.36 -19.10 23.26
C GLY A 124 -4.19 -17.74 23.94
N LEU A 125 -3.68 -16.71 23.25
CA LEU A 125 -3.62 -15.35 23.78
C LEU A 125 -5.03 -14.76 23.91
N ASN A 126 -5.48 -14.56 25.15
CA ASN A 126 -6.82 -14.07 25.47
C ASN A 126 -6.87 -12.58 25.84
N SER A 127 -5.73 -11.97 26.14
CA SER A 127 -5.62 -10.55 26.46
C SER A 127 -4.76 -9.88 25.40
N ILE A 128 -5.43 -9.23 24.45
CA ILE A 128 -4.81 -8.49 23.36
C ILE A 128 -5.06 -7.00 23.63
N PRO A 129 -4.03 -6.14 23.61
CA PRO A 129 -4.22 -4.69 23.75
C PRO A 129 -5.19 -4.16 22.69
N GLU A 130 -5.99 -3.14 23.02
CA GLU A 130 -6.94 -2.55 22.06
C GLU A 130 -6.25 -1.90 20.86
N SER A 131 -5.02 -1.40 21.06
CA SER A 131 -4.17 -0.85 20.02
C SER A 131 -2.70 -1.16 20.30
N VAL A 132 -1.93 -1.32 19.24
CA VAL A 132 -0.47 -1.48 19.26
C VAL A 132 0.13 -0.64 18.16
N ASP A 133 1.21 0.06 18.47
CA ASP A 133 1.97 0.86 17.52
C ASP A 133 3.46 0.63 17.78
N TRP A 134 4.07 -0.27 17.01
CA TRP A 134 5.48 -0.63 17.15
C TRP A 134 6.42 0.50 16.71
N VAL A 135 5.92 1.46 15.92
CA VAL A 135 6.68 2.68 15.57
C VAL A 135 6.88 3.52 16.82
N LYS A 136 5.81 3.77 17.59
CA LYS A 136 5.90 4.50 18.86
C LYS A 136 6.71 3.77 19.93
N GLN A 137 6.79 2.44 19.85
CA GLN A 137 7.62 1.62 20.75
C GLN A 137 9.09 1.54 20.32
N GLY A 138 9.48 2.21 19.23
CA GLY A 138 10.87 2.26 18.78
C GLY A 138 11.37 0.98 18.11
N ALA A 139 10.46 0.11 17.64
CA ALA A 139 10.79 -1.17 16.99
C ALA A 139 10.73 -1.10 15.45
N VAL A 140 10.74 0.10 14.87
CA VAL A 140 10.60 0.30 13.42
C VAL A 140 11.53 1.41 12.97
N ASN A 141 12.42 1.11 12.02
CA ASN A 141 13.32 2.09 11.40
C ASN A 141 12.57 3.14 10.54
N PRO A 142 13.21 4.23 10.09
CA PRO A 142 12.63 5.16 9.11
C PRO A 142 12.18 4.45 7.82
N ILE A 143 11.19 4.99 7.12
CA ILE A 143 10.69 4.44 5.85
C ILE A 143 11.81 4.48 4.79
N LYS A 144 11.95 3.38 4.04
CA LYS A 144 12.89 3.21 2.93
C LYS A 144 12.17 3.27 1.57
N ASN A 145 12.95 3.20 0.48
CA ASN A 145 12.45 3.25 -0.90
C ASN A 145 13.04 2.10 -1.72
N GLN A 146 12.19 1.16 -2.18
CA GLN A 146 12.63 0.05 -3.04
C GLN A 146 12.91 0.48 -4.49
N GLY A 147 12.53 1.69 -4.90
CA GLY A 147 12.69 2.12 -6.29
C GLY A 147 11.96 1.21 -7.29
N GLN A 148 12.52 1.09 -8.50
CA GLN A 148 11.96 0.27 -9.59
C GLN A 148 12.53 -1.16 -9.58
N CYS A 149 12.41 -1.81 -8.43
CA CYS A 149 12.84 -3.18 -8.21
C CYS A 149 11.73 -3.90 -7.44
N GLY A 150 11.33 -5.09 -7.88
CA GLY A 150 10.32 -5.91 -7.22
C GLY A 150 10.83 -6.57 -5.93
N SER A 151 11.45 -5.79 -5.06
CA SER A 151 12.11 -6.23 -3.83
C SER A 151 11.28 -6.02 -2.57
N CYS A 152 10.00 -5.65 -2.68
CA CYS A 152 9.11 -5.45 -1.52
C CYS A 152 9.13 -6.62 -0.51
N TRP A 153 9.30 -7.85 -1.00
CA TRP A 153 9.44 -9.05 -0.18
C TRP A 153 10.66 -8.97 0.76
N SER A 154 11.78 -8.43 0.28
CA SER A 154 13.01 -8.25 1.07
C SER A 154 12.81 -7.17 2.12
N PHE A 155 12.22 -6.02 1.76
CA PHE A 155 11.89 -4.95 2.71
C PHE A 155 10.93 -5.43 3.81
N SER A 156 9.94 -6.25 3.46
CA SER A 156 8.99 -6.82 4.43
C SER A 156 9.69 -7.75 5.43
N VAL A 157 10.61 -8.60 4.95
CA VAL A 157 11.43 -9.49 5.79
C VAL A 157 12.33 -8.70 6.71
N VAL A 158 13.12 -7.77 6.16
CA VAL A 158 14.08 -6.97 6.91
C VAL A 158 13.39 -6.20 8.02
N ALA A 159 12.29 -5.50 7.75
CA ALA A 159 11.58 -4.75 8.77
C ALA A 159 11.05 -5.64 9.92
N ALA A 160 10.64 -6.88 9.63
CA ALA A 160 10.22 -7.82 10.67
C ALA A 160 11.41 -8.33 11.51
N VAL A 161 12.57 -8.57 10.89
CA VAL A 161 13.80 -9.01 11.58
C VAL A 161 14.40 -7.89 12.43
N GLU A 162 14.43 -6.66 11.92
CA GLU A 162 14.83 -5.47 12.69
C GLU A 162 13.97 -5.32 13.94
N ALA A 163 12.65 -5.44 13.79
CA ALA A 163 11.71 -5.29 14.88
C ALA A 163 11.87 -6.37 15.96
N ILE A 164 11.97 -7.65 15.58
CA ILE A 164 12.14 -8.72 16.58
C ILE A 164 13.51 -8.62 17.27
N THR A 165 14.54 -8.14 16.58
CA THR A 165 15.85 -7.87 17.17
C THR A 165 15.75 -6.76 18.22
N GLN A 166 15.05 -5.67 17.91
CA GLN A 166 14.80 -4.60 18.88
C GLN A 166 14.01 -5.10 20.09
N ILE A 167 12.94 -5.86 19.86
CA ILE A 167 12.07 -6.37 20.94
C ILE A 167 12.84 -7.28 21.89
N THR A 168 13.79 -8.06 21.39
CA THR A 168 14.51 -9.07 22.21
C THR A 168 15.83 -8.55 22.80
N THR A 169 16.51 -7.62 22.12
CA THR A 169 17.84 -7.15 22.53
C THR A 169 17.86 -5.70 23.01
N GLY A 170 16.84 -4.91 22.65
CA GLY A 170 16.83 -3.47 22.89
C GLY A 170 17.67 -2.65 21.90
N VAL A 171 18.26 -3.29 20.87
CA VAL A 171 18.98 -2.63 19.77
C VAL A 171 18.19 -2.75 18.47
N LEU A 172 17.94 -1.63 17.80
CA LEU A 172 17.27 -1.55 16.50
C LEU A 172 18.33 -1.47 15.40
N PRO A 173 18.72 -2.59 14.75
CA PRO A 173 19.69 -2.56 13.67
C PRO A 173 19.06 -1.96 12.41
N ASN A 174 19.89 -1.45 11.50
CA ASN A 174 19.50 -1.14 10.12
C ASN A 174 20.10 -2.22 9.21
N LEU A 175 19.28 -3.15 8.74
CA LEU A 175 19.70 -4.35 8.04
C LEU A 175 19.59 -4.21 6.52
N SER A 176 20.33 -5.06 5.79
CA SER A 176 20.46 -4.99 4.34
C SER A 176 19.34 -5.73 3.61
N GLU A 177 18.50 -4.99 2.89
CA GLU A 177 17.58 -5.60 1.92
C GLU A 177 18.33 -6.20 0.72
N GLN A 178 19.46 -5.61 0.33
CA GLN A 178 20.23 -6.01 -0.84
C GLN A 178 20.84 -7.40 -0.69
N GLN A 179 21.32 -7.76 0.50
CA GLN A 179 21.81 -9.11 0.76
C GLN A 179 20.73 -10.15 0.44
N LEU A 180 19.47 -9.91 0.79
CA LEU A 180 18.41 -10.86 0.46
C LEU A 180 18.18 -10.92 -1.05
N ILE A 181 18.16 -9.76 -1.73
CA ILE A 181 17.98 -9.68 -3.19
C ILE A 181 19.03 -10.51 -3.92
N ASP A 182 20.30 -10.37 -3.53
CA ASP A 182 21.42 -10.99 -4.24
C ASP A 182 21.66 -12.45 -3.83
N CYS A 183 21.36 -12.82 -2.57
CA CYS A 183 21.79 -14.10 -2.01
C CYS A 183 20.66 -15.09 -1.70
N ALA A 184 19.41 -14.64 -1.47
CA ALA A 184 18.31 -15.52 -1.08
C ALA A 184 17.65 -16.20 -2.30
N THR A 185 18.43 -16.89 -3.13
CA THR A 185 17.97 -17.40 -4.45
C THR A 185 17.17 -18.70 -4.40
N ASP A 186 16.95 -19.30 -3.22
CA ASP A 186 16.11 -20.49 -3.05
C ASP A 186 14.62 -20.13 -3.12
N GLY A 187 14.12 -19.97 -4.35
CA GLY A 187 12.72 -19.66 -4.63
C GLY A 187 12.40 -18.17 -4.79
N ASN A 188 13.31 -17.25 -4.44
CA ASN A 188 13.19 -15.83 -4.79
C ASN A 188 14.07 -15.47 -6.00
N GLN A 189 13.70 -14.40 -6.67
CA GLN A 189 14.27 -13.97 -7.96
C GLN A 189 14.68 -12.50 -7.92
N GLY A 190 15.23 -12.05 -6.78
CA GLY A 190 15.71 -10.68 -6.59
C GLY A 190 14.64 -9.63 -6.92
N CYS A 191 14.95 -8.72 -7.83
CA CYS A 191 14.07 -7.66 -8.34
C CYS A 191 12.92 -8.18 -9.21
N GLN A 192 12.95 -9.43 -9.67
CA GLN A 192 11.81 -10.06 -10.32
C GLN A 192 10.80 -10.61 -9.32
N GLY A 193 11.07 -10.51 -8.02
CA GLY A 193 10.12 -10.82 -6.97
C GLY A 193 10.46 -12.04 -6.13
N GLY A 194 9.73 -12.20 -5.05
CA GLY A 194 10.01 -13.22 -4.05
C GLY A 194 8.96 -13.31 -2.96
N TRP A 195 9.25 -14.18 -2.01
CA TRP A 195 8.40 -14.55 -0.90
C TRP A 195 9.16 -14.43 0.42
N MET A 196 8.47 -13.94 1.45
CA MET A 196 9.09 -13.54 2.71
C MET A 196 9.71 -14.73 3.46
N ASP A 197 9.05 -15.88 3.52
CA ASP A 197 9.59 -17.07 4.21
C ASP A 197 10.89 -17.59 3.62
N ASN A 198 11.09 -17.47 2.30
CA ASN A 198 12.38 -17.83 1.69
C ASN A 198 13.47 -16.87 2.13
N GLY A 199 13.13 -15.59 2.33
CA GLY A 199 14.00 -14.61 2.95
C GLY A 199 14.35 -14.99 4.39
N PHE A 200 13.37 -15.32 5.23
CA PHE A 200 13.63 -15.79 6.60
C PHE A 200 14.48 -17.06 6.62
N LYS A 201 14.14 -18.05 5.79
CA LYS A 201 14.88 -19.31 5.64
C LYS A 201 16.33 -19.07 5.23
N TYR A 202 16.57 -18.14 4.30
CA TYR A 202 17.92 -17.75 3.93
C TYR A 202 18.68 -17.17 5.14
N ILE A 203 18.11 -16.26 5.91
CA ILE A 203 18.78 -15.65 7.08
C ILE A 203 19.18 -16.74 8.09
N ILE A 204 18.30 -17.71 8.34
CA ILE A 204 18.58 -18.85 9.23
C ILE A 204 19.77 -19.66 8.69
N ASN A 205 19.73 -20.06 7.42
CA ASN A 205 20.76 -20.89 6.80
C ASN A 205 22.11 -20.17 6.66
N ASN A 206 22.08 -18.86 6.39
CA ASN A 206 23.26 -18.00 6.31
C ASN A 206 23.84 -17.67 7.69
N ASN A 207 23.18 -18.07 8.78
CA ASN A 207 23.55 -17.75 10.16
C ASN A 207 23.55 -16.23 10.44
N GLY A 208 22.63 -15.50 9.83
CA GLY A 208 22.38 -14.09 10.06
C GLY A 208 22.26 -13.24 8.79
N ILE A 209 22.07 -11.94 9.00
CA ILE A 209 21.95 -10.92 7.97
C ILE A 209 22.83 -9.71 8.34
N SER A 210 23.43 -9.11 7.33
CA SER A 210 24.32 -7.96 7.42
C SER A 210 23.55 -6.66 7.64
N SER A 211 24.26 -5.66 8.15
CA SER A 211 23.78 -4.29 8.19
C SER A 211 23.71 -3.66 6.79
N GLU A 212 22.86 -2.65 6.65
CA GLU A 212 22.76 -1.79 5.46
C GLU A 212 24.08 -1.09 5.15
N THR A 213 24.87 -0.73 6.17
CA THR A 213 26.17 -0.07 5.94
C THR A 213 27.21 -1.00 5.32
N ASN A 214 27.19 -2.28 5.69
CA ASN A 214 28.12 -3.28 5.17
C ASN A 214 27.67 -3.86 3.81
N TYR A 215 26.37 -3.90 3.54
CA TYR A 215 25.81 -4.33 2.26
C TYR A 215 24.70 -3.37 1.79
N PRO A 216 25.06 -2.22 1.18
CA PRO A 216 24.10 -1.16 0.87
C PRO A 216 23.08 -1.52 -0.21
N TYR A 217 21.90 -0.91 -0.14
CA TYR A 217 20.87 -1.02 -1.15
C TYR A 217 21.26 -0.32 -2.46
N VAL A 218 21.25 -1.08 -3.55
CA VAL A 218 21.47 -0.56 -4.91
C VAL A 218 20.23 -0.69 -5.80
N GLY A 219 19.24 -1.50 -5.42
CA GLY A 219 17.95 -1.60 -6.11
C GLY A 219 18.02 -2.27 -7.48
N VAL A 220 19.00 -3.16 -7.67
CA VAL A 220 19.17 -4.01 -8.86
C VAL A 220 19.71 -5.37 -8.44
N ASP A 221 19.49 -6.40 -9.24
CA ASP A 221 20.08 -7.72 -9.03
C ASP A 221 21.60 -7.65 -9.20
N SER A 222 22.35 -8.15 -8.21
CA SER A 222 23.80 -8.28 -8.26
C SER A 222 24.25 -9.68 -7.85
N THR A 223 25.54 -9.96 -8.00
CA THR A 223 26.11 -11.20 -7.47
C THR A 223 26.20 -11.11 -5.96
N CYS A 224 25.77 -12.16 -5.25
CA CYS A 224 25.91 -12.24 -3.80
C CYS A 224 27.35 -11.99 -3.35
N ASP A 225 27.56 -10.92 -2.56
CA ASP A 225 28.84 -10.66 -1.91
C ASP A 225 28.99 -11.55 -0.68
N VAL A 226 29.71 -12.67 -0.86
CA VAL A 226 29.97 -13.66 0.20
C VAL A 226 30.77 -13.11 1.37
N GLN A 227 31.60 -12.08 1.19
CA GLN A 227 32.34 -11.47 2.29
C GLN A 227 31.41 -10.60 3.12
N ALA A 228 30.68 -9.69 2.48
CA ALA A 228 29.74 -8.81 3.17
C ALA A 228 28.62 -9.61 3.87
N SER A 229 28.03 -10.59 3.18
CA SER A 229 26.96 -11.44 3.74
C SER A 229 27.38 -12.35 4.89
N SER A 230 28.69 -12.58 5.09
CA SER A 230 29.21 -13.35 6.23
C SER A 230 29.28 -12.55 7.54
N VAL A 231 29.18 -11.22 7.47
CA VAL A 231 29.21 -10.33 8.63
C VAL A 231 27.77 -10.12 9.13
N ALA A 232 27.33 -10.97 10.07
CA ALA A 232 25.98 -10.90 10.62
C ALA A 232 25.84 -9.80 11.68
N GLU A 233 24.91 -8.86 11.46
CA GLU A 233 24.45 -7.85 12.42
C GLU A 233 23.28 -8.36 13.26
N ALA A 234 22.39 -9.16 12.65
CA ALA A 234 21.25 -9.77 13.33
C ALA A 234 21.07 -11.23 12.92
N LYS A 235 20.40 -12.00 13.78
CA LYS A 235 20.08 -13.41 13.56
C LYS A 235 18.65 -13.71 14.00
N ILE A 236 18.05 -14.69 13.34
CA ILE A 236 16.78 -15.30 13.74
C ILE A 236 16.99 -16.80 13.83
N SER A 237 16.32 -17.45 14.76
CA SER A 237 16.41 -18.90 14.97
C SER A 237 15.39 -19.68 14.13
N ASP A 238 14.26 -19.06 13.80
CA ASP A 238 13.17 -19.69 13.04
C ASP A 238 12.21 -18.63 12.44
N TYR A 239 11.15 -19.07 11.76
CA TYR A 239 10.00 -18.24 11.39
C TYR A 239 8.69 -19.05 11.49
N ARG A 240 7.55 -18.35 11.59
CA ARG A 240 6.23 -18.97 11.72
C ARG A 240 5.23 -18.35 10.77
N ASP A 241 4.44 -19.20 10.13
CA ASP A 241 3.22 -18.80 9.44
C ASP A 241 2.08 -18.56 10.44
N VAL A 242 1.25 -17.56 10.17
CA VAL A 242 0.00 -17.35 10.87
C VAL A 242 -1.13 -17.99 10.05
N PRO A 243 -2.10 -18.66 10.70
CA PRO A 243 -3.34 -19.08 10.03
C PRO A 243 -3.98 -17.92 9.26
N PRO A 244 -4.60 -18.17 8.09
CA PRO A 244 -5.03 -17.10 7.18
C PRO A 244 -6.33 -16.41 7.62
N ASN A 245 -6.31 -15.75 8.78
CA ASN A 245 -7.44 -15.03 9.37
C ASN A 245 -6.98 -13.82 10.19
N GLU A 246 -7.87 -12.82 10.34
CA GLU A 246 -7.56 -11.58 11.06
C GLU A 246 -7.38 -11.78 12.58
N ASP A 247 -8.06 -12.77 13.19
CA ASP A 247 -7.98 -13.02 14.63
C ASP A 247 -6.59 -13.50 15.07
N ASP A 248 -6.01 -14.44 14.34
CA ASP A 248 -4.67 -14.97 14.62
C ASP A 248 -3.60 -13.97 14.18
N MET A 249 -3.82 -13.24 13.08
CA MET A 249 -2.95 -12.12 12.71
C MET A 249 -2.92 -11.05 13.81
N LEU A 250 -4.06 -10.73 14.42
CA LEU A 250 -4.14 -9.77 15.51
C LEU A 250 -3.27 -10.18 16.70
N LYS A 251 -3.35 -11.46 17.09
CA LYS A 251 -2.51 -12.03 18.16
C LYS A 251 -1.03 -11.94 17.82
N ALA A 252 -0.64 -12.18 16.57
CA ALA A 252 0.75 -12.09 16.14
C ALA A 252 1.26 -10.63 16.16
N VAL A 253 0.49 -9.69 15.57
CA VAL A 253 0.84 -8.27 15.52
C VAL A 253 0.93 -7.66 16.92
N ALA A 254 0.13 -8.14 17.87
CA ALA A 254 0.20 -7.70 19.26
C ALA A 254 1.54 -8.04 19.94
N MET A 255 2.29 -9.01 19.40
CA MET A 255 3.56 -9.48 19.96
C MET A 255 4.79 -8.93 19.23
N GLN A 256 4.67 -8.67 17.92
CA GLN A 256 5.73 -8.12 17.09
C GLN A 256 5.19 -7.69 15.72
N PRO A 257 5.89 -6.84 14.96
CA PRO A 257 5.60 -6.64 13.55
C PRO A 257 5.66 -7.94 12.74
N VAL A 258 4.77 -8.07 11.76
CA VAL A 258 4.64 -9.26 10.91
C VAL A 258 4.74 -8.90 9.43
N SER A 259 5.34 -9.77 8.63
CA SER A 259 5.36 -9.67 7.19
C SER A 259 4.04 -10.15 6.60
N VAL A 260 3.47 -9.40 5.66
CA VAL A 260 2.20 -9.74 5.00
C VAL A 260 2.29 -9.54 3.49
N ALA A 261 1.50 -10.29 2.73
CA ALA A 261 1.23 -9.99 1.33
C ALA A 261 -0.21 -9.50 1.14
N LEU A 262 -0.40 -8.58 0.19
CA LEU A 262 -1.70 -8.00 -0.15
C LEU A 262 -1.79 -7.66 -1.64
N ASP A 263 -3.01 -7.42 -2.12
CA ASP A 263 -3.27 -6.84 -3.43
C ASP A 263 -3.17 -5.31 -3.37
N SER A 264 -2.18 -4.76 -4.06
CA SER A 264 -1.95 -3.32 -4.19
C SER A 264 -2.28 -2.77 -5.59
N SER A 265 -2.95 -3.56 -6.45
CA SER A 265 -3.20 -3.23 -7.86
C SER A 265 -4.25 -2.14 -8.09
N GLY A 266 -4.86 -1.58 -7.06
CA GLY A 266 -5.92 -0.60 -7.22
C GLY A 266 -5.37 0.81 -7.44
N ALA A 267 -5.97 1.57 -8.36
CA ALA A 267 -5.62 3.00 -8.55
C ALA A 267 -5.78 3.83 -7.27
N ALA A 268 -6.74 3.47 -6.40
CA ALA A 268 -6.90 4.10 -5.09
C ALA A 268 -5.75 3.75 -4.12
N PHE A 269 -5.16 2.56 -4.24
CA PHE A 269 -3.98 2.14 -3.48
C PHE A 269 -2.73 2.88 -3.97
N GLN A 270 -2.51 2.93 -5.29
CA GLN A 270 -1.44 3.70 -5.93
C GLN A 270 -1.45 5.17 -5.45
N ASN A 271 -2.63 5.78 -5.42
CA ASN A 271 -2.81 7.20 -5.08
C ASN A 271 -3.19 7.46 -3.62
N TYR A 272 -3.08 6.47 -2.71
CA TYR A 272 -3.46 6.66 -1.31
C TYR A 272 -2.69 7.82 -0.66
N ALA A 273 -3.41 8.66 0.09
CA ALA A 273 -2.85 9.83 0.78
C ALA A 273 -3.11 9.84 2.29
N GLY A 274 -4.18 9.21 2.77
CA GLY A 274 -4.45 9.11 4.21
C GLY A 274 -5.89 8.75 4.56
N GLY A 275 -6.13 8.41 5.83
CA GLY A 275 -7.40 7.86 6.33
C GLY A 275 -7.43 6.33 6.31
N VAL A 276 -8.52 5.71 6.75
CA VAL A 276 -8.63 4.25 6.75
C VAL A 276 -9.06 3.75 5.38
N PHE A 277 -8.15 3.07 4.68
CA PHE A 277 -8.38 2.50 3.36
C PHE A 277 -9.39 1.35 3.44
N THR A 278 -10.49 1.48 2.67
CA THR A 278 -11.60 0.52 2.63
C THR A 278 -11.80 -0.08 1.23
N GLY A 279 -10.76 -0.06 0.39
CA GLY A 279 -10.83 -0.53 -1.00
C GLY A 279 -11.39 0.51 -1.99
N PRO A 280 -11.56 0.14 -3.26
CA PRO A 280 -11.57 -1.23 -3.76
C PRO A 280 -10.16 -1.85 -3.92
N CYS A 281 -10.08 -3.16 -3.70
CA CYS A 281 -8.95 -4.04 -3.99
C CYS A 281 -9.46 -5.49 -4.10
N GLY A 282 -8.73 -6.36 -4.79
CA GLY A 282 -9.01 -7.79 -4.87
C GLY A 282 -8.22 -8.58 -3.82
N THR A 283 -7.96 -9.86 -4.11
CA THR A 283 -7.15 -10.75 -3.26
C THR A 283 -6.02 -11.43 -4.05
N GLU A 284 -5.73 -10.91 -5.25
CA GLU A 284 -4.60 -11.34 -6.09
C GLU A 284 -3.31 -10.68 -5.56
N LEU A 285 -2.69 -11.33 -4.57
CA LEU A 285 -1.57 -10.79 -3.82
C LEU A 285 -0.36 -10.53 -4.74
N ASN A 286 0.16 -9.30 -4.72
CA ASN A 286 1.26 -8.87 -5.59
C ASN A 286 2.32 -8.01 -4.89
N HIS A 287 2.05 -7.58 -3.65
CA HIS A 287 2.94 -6.73 -2.88
C HIS A 287 3.13 -7.25 -1.47
N ALA A 288 4.32 -7.06 -0.91
CA ALA A 288 4.67 -7.46 0.45
C ALA A 288 5.00 -6.23 1.28
N VAL A 289 4.42 -6.15 2.47
CA VAL A 289 4.58 -5.04 3.41
C VAL A 289 4.73 -5.58 4.83
N THR A 290 4.93 -4.72 5.81
CA THR A 290 5.00 -5.12 7.22
C THR A 290 3.86 -4.47 7.99
N VAL A 291 3.07 -5.26 8.70
CA VAL A 291 2.08 -4.71 9.64
C VAL A 291 2.77 -4.45 10.97
N VAL A 292 2.81 -3.18 11.35
CA VAL A 292 3.56 -2.66 12.50
C VAL A 292 2.63 -2.19 13.62
N GLY A 293 1.35 -2.54 13.54
CA GLY A 293 0.38 -2.17 14.55
C GLY A 293 -1.06 -2.30 14.08
N TYR A 294 -1.96 -1.92 14.97
CA TYR A 294 -3.39 -1.83 14.72
C TYR A 294 -4.02 -0.87 15.73
N GLY A 295 -5.23 -0.41 15.40
CA GLY A 295 -5.99 0.42 16.31
C GLY A 295 -7.41 0.65 15.81
N THR A 296 -8.00 1.72 16.32
CA THR A 296 -9.32 2.22 15.96
C THR A 296 -9.20 3.71 15.70
N ASP A 297 -9.71 4.18 14.57
CA ASP A 297 -9.71 5.61 14.22
C ASP A 297 -10.76 6.38 15.03
N THR A 298 -10.74 7.71 14.95
CA THR A 298 -11.68 8.58 15.68
C THR A 298 -13.15 8.30 15.38
N ASP A 299 -13.45 7.76 14.20
CA ASP A 299 -14.80 7.39 13.77
C ASP A 299 -15.19 5.96 14.16
N GLY A 300 -14.38 5.28 14.98
CA GLY A 300 -14.63 3.91 15.44
C GLY A 300 -14.22 2.81 14.46
N MET A 301 -13.61 3.17 13.32
CA MET A 301 -13.17 2.20 12.32
C MET A 301 -11.84 1.54 12.73
N LYS A 302 -11.84 0.22 12.86
CA LYS A 302 -10.63 -0.55 13.13
C LYS A 302 -9.70 -0.59 11.92
N TYR A 303 -8.40 -0.53 12.16
CA TYR A 303 -7.40 -0.59 11.10
C TYR A 303 -6.17 -1.42 11.50
N TRP A 304 -5.50 -1.96 10.48
CA TRP A 304 -4.09 -2.34 10.53
C TRP A 304 -3.21 -1.15 10.14
N LEU A 305 -2.10 -0.94 10.85
CA LEU A 305 -1.08 0.03 10.48
C LEU A 305 0.00 -0.70 9.69
N MET A 306 0.04 -0.48 8.37
CA MET A 306 1.06 -1.06 7.49
C MET A 306 2.17 -0.06 7.17
N ARG A 307 3.40 -0.56 7.21
CA ARG A 307 4.63 0.09 6.75
C ARG A 307 4.89 -0.34 5.31
N ASN A 308 5.02 0.62 4.41
CA ASN A 308 5.34 0.37 3.01
C ASN A 308 6.83 0.68 2.69
N SER A 309 7.26 0.37 1.48
CA SER A 309 8.64 0.52 0.97
C SER A 309 8.72 1.51 -0.21
N TRP A 310 7.81 2.47 -0.28
CA TRP A 310 7.69 3.42 -1.39
C TRP A 310 8.04 4.85 -1.01
N ASP A 311 8.95 5.05 -0.06
CA ASP A 311 9.30 6.36 0.52
C ASP A 311 8.16 7.10 1.23
N VAL A 312 8.51 8.25 1.82
CA VAL A 312 7.62 9.07 2.66
C VAL A 312 6.64 9.93 1.86
N SER A 313 6.79 10.04 0.55
CA SER A 313 5.88 10.81 -0.31
C SER A 313 4.58 10.07 -0.63
N TRP A 314 4.54 8.75 -0.37
CA TRP A 314 3.35 7.92 -0.54
C TRP A 314 2.61 7.75 0.80
N GLY A 315 1.28 7.82 0.77
CA GLY A 315 0.43 7.58 1.94
C GLY A 315 0.69 8.52 3.11
N GLU A 316 0.53 8.01 4.33
CA GLU A 316 0.72 8.73 5.57
C GLU A 316 2.21 8.69 5.96
N SER A 317 3.05 9.42 5.22
CA SER A 317 4.51 9.40 5.38
C SER A 317 5.13 7.99 5.22
N GLY A 318 4.67 7.24 4.22
CA GLY A 318 5.11 5.86 3.92
C GLY A 318 4.26 4.77 4.60
N TYR A 319 3.28 5.15 5.40
CA TYR A 319 2.36 4.22 6.06
C TYR A 319 0.97 4.26 5.43
N MET A 320 0.18 3.22 5.69
CA MET A 320 -1.25 3.21 5.40
C MET A 320 -2.00 2.57 6.57
N ARG A 321 -3.15 3.15 6.90
CA ARG A 321 -4.16 2.50 7.73
C ARG A 321 -5.14 1.79 6.81
N ILE A 322 -5.22 0.47 6.90
CA ILE A 322 -6.13 -0.37 6.09
C ILE A 322 -7.17 -1.01 6.99
N GLN A 323 -8.42 -1.03 6.56
CA GLN A 323 -9.53 -1.50 7.39
C GLN A 323 -9.30 -2.94 7.88
N ARG A 324 -9.46 -3.12 9.18
CA ARG A 324 -9.50 -4.41 9.87
C ARG A 324 -10.95 -4.79 10.17
N ASP A 325 -11.24 -6.08 10.23
CA ASP A 325 -12.59 -6.63 10.47
C ASP A 325 -13.58 -6.19 9.37
N SER A 326 -13.13 -6.19 8.11
CA SER A 326 -13.96 -5.78 6.97
C SER A 326 -15.02 -6.81 6.58
N GLY A 327 -14.92 -8.04 7.12
CA GLY A 327 -15.75 -9.18 6.76
C GLY A 327 -15.29 -9.92 5.49
N VAL A 328 -14.18 -9.50 4.87
CA VAL A 328 -13.57 -10.19 3.73
C VAL A 328 -12.73 -11.35 4.24
N GLU A 329 -12.93 -12.55 3.70
CA GLU A 329 -12.10 -13.72 4.02
C GLU A 329 -10.63 -13.44 3.69
N GLY A 330 -9.73 -13.70 4.63
CA GLY A 330 -8.31 -13.35 4.49
C GLY A 330 -8.02 -11.84 4.63
N GLY A 331 -8.97 -11.04 5.12
CA GLY A 331 -8.82 -9.60 5.35
C GLY A 331 -8.97 -8.75 4.09
N LEU A 332 -9.19 -7.44 4.26
CA LEU A 332 -9.27 -6.52 3.12
C LEU A 332 -7.96 -6.57 2.30
N CYS A 333 -8.08 -6.60 0.97
CA CYS A 333 -6.97 -6.80 0.04
C CYS A 333 -6.19 -8.11 0.21
N GLY A 334 -6.74 -9.08 0.95
CA GLY A 334 -6.09 -10.35 1.28
C GLY A 334 -4.97 -10.23 2.31
N ILE A 335 -4.88 -9.12 3.06
CA ILE A 335 -3.77 -8.80 3.97
C ILE A 335 -3.49 -9.86 5.05
N ALA A 336 -4.51 -10.61 5.46
CA ALA A 336 -4.39 -11.70 6.44
C ALA A 336 -4.27 -13.09 5.80
N SER A 337 -4.06 -13.19 4.48
CA SER A 337 -4.01 -14.48 3.75
C SER A 337 -2.65 -15.17 3.79
N LYS A 338 -1.57 -14.36 3.85
CA LYS A 338 -0.16 -14.77 3.79
C LYS A 338 0.62 -13.91 4.75
N VAL A 339 0.72 -14.39 5.98
CA VAL A 339 1.30 -13.67 7.10
C VAL A 339 2.34 -14.57 7.75
N SER A 340 3.54 -14.05 7.94
CA SER A 340 4.61 -14.75 8.65
C SER A 340 5.46 -13.79 9.46
N TYR A 341 6.14 -14.33 10.46
CA TYR A 341 7.00 -13.55 11.35
C TYR A 341 8.25 -14.33 11.76
N PRO A 342 9.39 -13.66 11.94
CA PRO A 342 10.62 -14.28 12.41
C PRO A 342 10.55 -14.56 13.92
N VAL A 343 11.32 -15.56 14.36
CA VAL A 343 11.55 -15.89 15.76
C VAL A 343 13.02 -15.66 16.06
N ALA A 344 13.31 -14.82 17.06
CA ALA A 344 14.66 -14.61 17.57
C ALA A 344 15.02 -15.73 18.56
#